data_AF-A0A814L4Z6-F1
#
_entry.id   AF-A0A814L4Z6-F1
#
_cell.length_a   1.000
_cell.length_b   1.000
_cell.length_c   1.000
_cell.angle_alpha   90.00
_cell.angle_beta   90.00
_cell.angle_gamma   90.00
#
_symmetry.space_group_name_H-M   'P 1'
#
loop_
_entity.id
_entity.type
_entity.pdbx_description
1 polymer ?
#
loop_
_entity_poly.entity_id
_entity_poly.type
_entity_poly.pdbx_seq_one_letter_code
_entity_poly.pdbx_strand_id
1 'polypeptide(L)'
;MCTEHSCGVYIHTSLTKELICVSGNHNHPANPDQLEAKLLRDKMKERILAETTPITKIYDEEIVKANLSKGATAILPMRTQEEAKAED
;
A
#
# COMPACT_ATOMS: atom_id res chain seq x y z
N MET A 1 -7.87 -4.99 -13.34
CA MET A 1 -8.43 -6.31 -13.02
C MET A 1 -8.29 -6.53 -11.53
N CYS A 2 -9.33 -7.03 -10.86
CA CYS A 2 -9.20 -7.40 -9.44
C CYS A 2 -8.11 -8.47 -9.28
N THR A 3 -7.37 -8.42 -8.17
CA THR A 3 -6.26 -9.35 -7.90
C THR A 3 -6.71 -10.64 -7.22
N GLU A 4 -7.96 -10.73 -6.79
CA GLU A 4 -8.50 -11.92 -6.14
C GLU A 4 -8.75 -13.05 -7.13
N HIS A 5 -8.45 -14.28 -6.68
CA HIS A 5 -8.57 -15.47 -7.51
C HIS A 5 -10.01 -15.66 -7.99
N SER A 6 -10.18 -15.90 -9.29
CA SER A 6 -11.48 -16.05 -9.94
C SER A 6 -12.41 -14.83 -9.83
N CYS A 7 -11.90 -13.63 -9.53
CA CYS A 7 -12.71 -12.41 -9.57
C CYS A 7 -12.74 -11.82 -10.99
N GLY A 8 -13.93 -11.74 -11.59
CA GLY A 8 -14.15 -11.23 -12.95
C GLY A 8 -14.33 -9.72 -13.08
N VAL A 9 -13.93 -8.94 -12.08
CA VAL A 9 -14.09 -7.46 -12.11
C VAL A 9 -12.98 -6.79 -12.90
N TYR A 10 -13.39 -5.94 -13.83
CA TYR A 10 -12.52 -5.08 -14.62
C TYR A 10 -12.81 -3.61 -14.32
N ILE A 11 -11.75 -2.84 -14.12
CA ILE A 11 -11.80 -1.41 -13.90
C ILE A 11 -10.96 -0.79 -15.00
N HIS A 12 -11.56 0.09 -15.80
CA HIS A 12 -10.86 0.86 -16.81
C HIS A 12 -10.70 2.30 -16.33
N THR A 13 -9.46 2.77 -16.34
CA THR A 13 -9.11 4.15 -16.00
C THR A 13 -8.41 4.80 -17.18
N SER A 14 -8.54 6.12 -17.29
CA SER A 14 -7.76 6.91 -18.24
C SER A 14 -6.28 6.97 -17.82
N LEU A 15 -5.43 7.50 -18.71
CA LEU A 15 -4.04 7.83 -18.38
C LEU A 15 -3.94 8.94 -17.31
N THR A 16 -4.98 9.77 -17.18
CA THR A 16 -5.13 10.81 -16.15
C THR A 16 -5.72 10.27 -14.83
N LYS A 17 -5.86 8.95 -14.69
CA LYS A 17 -6.40 8.25 -13.50
C LYS A 17 -7.90 8.50 -13.25
N GLU A 18 -8.64 8.96 -14.24
CA GLU A 18 -10.09 9.11 -14.15
C GLU A 18 -10.78 7.75 -14.36
N LEU A 19 -11.82 7.47 -13.57
CA LEU A 19 -12.60 6.25 -13.73
C LEU A 19 -13.46 6.35 -15.00
N ILE A 20 -13.27 5.41 -15.93
CA ILE A 20 -14.06 5.35 -17.17
C ILE A 20 -15.22 4.37 -17.00
N CYS A 21 -14.92 3.13 -16.60
CA CYS A 21 -15.96 2.13 -16.37
C CYS A 21 -15.52 1.07 -15.36
N VAL A 22 -16.53 0.44 -14.76
CA VAL A 22 -16.41 -0.77 -13.94
C VAL A 22 -17.33 -1.82 -14.56
N SER A 23 -16.78 -3.00 -14.83
CA SER A 23 -17.49 -4.13 -15.43
C SER A 23 -17.36 -5.37 -14.55
N GLY A 24 -18.45 -6.12 -14.41
CA GLY A 24 -18.53 -7.31 -13.55
C GLY A 24 -18.87 -6.98 -12.10
N ASN A 25 -19.00 -8.01 -11.27
CA ASN A 25 -19.29 -7.90 -9.83
C ASN A 25 -18.26 -8.67 -9.03
N HIS A 26 -17.86 -8.13 -7.88
CA HIS A 26 -16.99 -8.84 -6.95
C HIS A 26 -17.71 -10.06 -6.40
N ASN A 27 -16.98 -11.18 -6.31
CA ASN A 27 -17.42 -12.43 -5.69
C ASN A 27 -16.77 -12.65 -4.32
N HIS A 28 -16.15 -11.61 -3.76
CA HIS A 28 -15.45 -11.65 -2.49
C HIS A 28 -15.69 -10.32 -1.75
N PRO A 29 -15.58 -10.30 -0.40
CA PRO A 29 -15.57 -9.07 0.36
C PRO A 29 -14.28 -8.28 0.10
N ALA A 30 -14.29 -6.98 0.41
CA ALA A 30 -13.07 -6.19 0.45
C ALA A 30 -12.14 -6.69 1.56
N ASN A 31 -10.82 -6.67 1.31
CA ASN A 31 -9.81 -6.96 2.32
C ASN A 31 -9.36 -5.64 2.99
N PRO A 32 -9.78 -5.36 4.24
CA PRO A 32 -9.47 -4.10 4.91
C PRO A 32 -7.97 -3.93 5.17
N ASP A 33 -7.24 -5.01 5.48
CA ASP A 33 -5.81 -4.96 5.77
C ASP A 33 -4.98 -4.56 4.54
N GLN A 34 -5.37 -5.08 3.37
CA GLN A 34 -4.76 -4.68 2.09
C GLN A 34 -5.05 -3.22 1.73
N LEU A 35 -6.27 -2.75 2.04
CA LEU A 35 -6.65 -1.35 1.82
C LEU A 35 -5.85 -0.42 2.74
N GLU A 36 -5.73 -0.76 4.01
CA GLU A 36 -4.97 -0.01 5.01
C GLU A 36 -3.49 0.10 4.61
N ALA A 37 -2.86 -1.04 4.26
CA ALA A 37 -1.48 -1.08 3.80
C ALA A 37 -1.27 -0.27 2.50
N LYS A 38 -2.24 -0.28 1.58
CA LYS A 38 -2.19 0.52 0.35
C LYS A 38 -2.23 2.03 0.66
N LEU A 39 -3.16 2.47 1.50
CA LEU A 39 -3.31 3.88 1.86
C LEU A 39 -2.04 4.43 2.50
N LEU A 40 -1.38 3.65 3.36
CA LEU A 40 -0.11 4.05 3.96
C LEU A 40 0.99 4.21 2.89
N ARG A 41 1.12 3.25 1.96
CA ARG A 41 2.11 3.34 0.87
C ARG A 41 1.88 4.56 -0.01
N ASP A 42 0.63 4.87 -0.33
CA ASP A 42 0.30 6.03 -1.16
C ASP A 42 0.67 7.33 -0.43
N LYS A 43 0.36 7.44 0.86
CA LYS A 43 0.79 8.57 1.71
C LYS A 43 2.32 8.73 1.78
N MET A 44 3.05 7.63 1.97
CA MET A 44 4.52 7.67 1.98
C MET A 44 5.07 8.13 0.63
N LYS A 45 4.52 7.64 -0.49
CA LYS A 45 4.94 8.06 -1.84
C LYS A 45 4.68 9.54 -2.08
N GLU A 46 3.54 10.06 -1.63
CA GLU A 46 3.24 11.49 -1.71
C GLU A 46 4.29 12.33 -0.98
N ARG A 47 4.67 11.94 0.25
CA ARG A 47 5.74 12.62 0.99
C ARG A 47 7.10 12.52 0.33
N ILE A 48 7.46 11.33 -0.17
CA ILE A 48 8.74 11.09 -0.86
C ILE A 48 8.89 12.00 -2.09
N LEU A 49 7.78 12.29 -2.79
CA LEU A 49 7.79 13.18 -3.95
C LEU A 49 7.75 14.66 -3.57
N ALA A 50 7.16 15.02 -2.43
CA ALA A 50 6.97 16.40 -1.99
C ALA A 50 8.13 16.97 -1.15
N GLU A 51 8.87 16.11 -0.46
CA GLU A 51 9.90 16.49 0.51
C GLU A 51 11.28 15.94 0.12
N THR A 52 12.35 16.55 0.61
CA THR A 52 13.73 16.05 0.48
C THR A 52 14.16 15.14 1.63
N THR A 53 13.23 14.84 2.56
CA THR A 53 13.45 13.94 3.68
C THR A 53 13.89 12.56 3.18
N PRO A 54 14.94 11.93 3.74
CA PRO A 54 15.37 10.60 3.31
C PRO A 54 14.22 9.58 3.37
N ILE A 55 14.12 8.75 2.33
CA ILE A 55 13.03 7.77 2.19
C ILE A 55 12.90 6.89 3.44
N THR A 56 14.02 6.39 3.97
CA THR A 56 14.06 5.55 5.19
C THR A 56 13.42 6.24 6.38
N LYS A 57 13.71 7.53 6.58
CA LYS A 57 13.12 8.33 7.65
C LYS A 57 11.61 8.54 7.48
N ILE A 58 11.14 8.73 6.24
CA ILE A 58 9.69 8.80 5.95
C ILE A 58 9.02 7.46 6.31
N TYR A 59 9.64 6.33 5.97
CA TYR A 59 9.10 5.01 6.34
C TYR A 59 8.99 4.85 7.86
N ASP A 60 10.06 5.14 8.61
CA ASP A 60 10.05 5.02 10.07
C ASP A 60 8.98 5.90 10.71
N GLU A 61 8.87 7.16 10.28
CA GLU A 61 7.86 8.10 10.78
C GLU A 61 6.43 7.64 10.48
N GLU A 62 6.18 7.19 9.26
CA GLU A 62 4.83 6.84 8.83
C GLU A 62 4.36 5.49 9.37
N ILE A 63 5.25 4.48 9.52
CA ILE A 63 4.90 3.21 10.16
C ILE A 63 4.50 3.44 11.63
N VAL A 64 5.26 4.24 12.37
CA VAL A 64 4.96 4.54 13.78
C VAL A 64 3.62 5.28 13.92
N LYS A 65 3.30 6.19 13.01
CA LYS A 65 2.04 6.95 13.03
C LYS A 65 0.83 6.12 12.60
N ALA A 66 1.02 5.11 11.75
CA ALA A 66 -0.07 4.46 11.02
C ALA A 66 -0.99 3.60 11.89
N ASN A 67 -0.58 3.20 13.10
CA ASN A 67 -1.38 2.37 14.02
C ASN A 67 -2.08 1.18 13.32
N LEU A 68 -1.33 0.50 12.45
CA LEU A 68 -1.88 -0.54 11.57
C LEU A 68 -2.41 -1.74 12.34
N SER A 69 -3.40 -2.40 11.76
CA SER A 69 -3.78 -3.75 12.20
C SER A 69 -2.61 -4.75 12.08
N LYS A 70 -2.67 -5.85 12.85
CA LYS A 70 -1.67 -6.92 12.75
C LYS A 70 -1.60 -7.53 11.35
N GLY A 71 -2.74 -7.68 10.69
CA GLY A 71 -2.82 -8.18 9.32
C GLY A 71 -2.22 -7.20 8.31
N ALA A 72 -2.52 -5.91 8.42
CA ALA A 72 -1.92 -4.89 7.56
C ALA A 72 -0.40 -4.76 7.77
N THR A 73 0.07 -4.90 9.01
CA THR A 73 1.50 -4.89 9.34
C THR A 73 2.22 -6.06 8.68
N ALA A 74 1.62 -7.26 8.66
CA ALA A 74 2.20 -8.44 8.02
C ALA A 74 2.30 -8.33 6.49
N ILE A 75 1.50 -7.46 5.86
CA ILE A 75 1.54 -7.20 4.41
C ILE A 75 2.70 -6.27 4.04
N LEU A 76 3.15 -5.41 4.96
CA LEU A 76 4.22 -4.47 4.67
C LEU A 76 5.59 -5.17 4.75
N PRO A 77 6.50 -4.90 3.79
CA PRO A 77 7.86 -5.40 3.88
C PRO A 77 8.54 -4.71 5.08
N MET A 78 8.71 -5.44 6.18
CA MET A 78 9.51 -4.97 7.30
C MET A 78 10.98 -5.27 6.99
N ARG A 79 11.88 -4.32 7.28
CA ARG A 79 13.29 -4.65 7.49
C ARG A 79 13.34 -5.67 8.62
N THR A 80 13.86 -6.87 8.37
CA THR A 80 14.24 -7.76 9.46
C THR A 80 15.36 -7.07 10.25
N GLN A 81 15.30 -7.12 11.58
CA GLN A 81 16.29 -6.46 12.46
C GLN A 81 17.73 -6.96 12.24
N GLU A 82 17.94 -7.99 11.42
CA GLU A 82 19.25 -8.50 11.03
C GLU A 82 19.98 -7.58 10.05
N GLU A 83 19.27 -6.83 9.20
CA GLU A 83 19.90 -5.91 8.22
C GLU A 83 20.37 -4.59 8.85
N ALA A 84 19.90 -4.25 10.05
CA ALA A 84 20.28 -3.03 10.76
C ALA A 84 21.63 -3.13 11.50
N LYS A 85 22.22 -4.34 11.59
CA LYS A 85 23.51 -4.58 12.27
C LYS A 85 24.70 -4.77 11.33
N ALA A 86 24.50 -4.65 10.02
CA ALA A 86 25.53 -4.88 9.02
C ALA A 86 26.21 -3.59 8.49
N GLU A 87 25.84 -2.42 9.04
CA GLU A 87 26.46 -1.12 8.73
C GLU A 87 27.09 -0.53 10.00
N ASP A 88 28.20 -1.13 10.45
CA ASP A 88 29.22 -0.51 11.34
C ASP A 88 30.61 -0.90 10.83
#